data_AF-F8GWP1-F1
#
_entry.id   AF-F8GWP1-F1
#
_cell.length_a   1.000
_cell.length_b   1.000
_cell.length_c   1.000
_cell.angle_alpha   90.00
_cell.angle_beta   90.00
_cell.angle_gamma   90.00
#
_symmetry.space_group_name_H-M   'P 1'
#
loop_
_entity.id
_entity.type
_entity.pdbx_description
1 polymer ?
#
loop_
_entity_poly.entity_id
_entity_poly.type
_entity_poly.pdbx_seq_one_letter_code
_entity_poly.pdbx_strand_id
1 'polypeptide(L)'
;MIAALDVHTGQVLAECRDRRTQDDLVAFMERVATAYPGKQVHVVWDNLNTHCAQAVWQAFNARHDERFHFHFTPLHASWVNQIELWFARYTRRVLRHASHTSIAHLRERTEQFVRAHNQAARPFKWSFRGYPLQTGAS
;
A
#
# COMPACT_ATOMS: atom_id res chain seq x y z
N MET A 1 3.73 0.49 -10.22
CA MET A 1 2.91 1.37 -9.35
C MET A 1 3.22 1.03 -7.90
N ILE A 2 3.30 2.05 -7.05
CA ILE A 2 3.35 1.94 -5.58
C ILE A 2 2.06 2.58 -5.06
N ALA A 3 1.40 1.96 -4.08
CA ALA A 3 0.17 2.50 -3.50
C ALA A 3 0.06 2.20 -2.01
N ALA A 4 -0.69 3.05 -1.30
CA ALA A 4 -1.06 2.90 0.10
C ALA A 4 -2.56 3.20 0.26
N LEU A 5 -3.25 2.33 1.00
CA LEU A 5 -4.65 2.49 1.35
C LEU A 5 -4.75 3.02 2.78
N ASP A 6 -5.46 4.11 2.97
CA ASP A 6 -5.92 4.53 4.29
C ASP A 6 -7.16 3.71 4.66
N VAL A 7 -7.01 2.83 5.65
CA VAL A 7 -8.07 1.93 6.11
C VAL A 7 -9.24 2.67 6.75
N HIS A 8 -9.04 3.89 7.26
CA HIS A 8 -10.07 4.67 7.94
C HIS A 8 -10.95 5.47 7.00
N THR A 9 -10.46 5.81 5.81
CA THR A 9 -11.21 6.58 4.81
C THR A 9 -11.51 5.76 3.54
N GLY A 10 -10.74 4.71 3.30
CA GLY A 10 -10.72 3.97 2.05
C GLY A 10 -10.00 4.69 0.91
N GLN A 11 -9.40 5.86 1.15
CA GLN A 11 -8.64 6.60 0.15
C GLN A 11 -7.33 5.89 -0.18
N VAL A 12 -6.86 6.06 -1.40
CA VAL A 12 -5.60 5.49 -1.88
C VAL A 12 -4.68 6.60 -2.35
N LEU A 13 -3.47 6.63 -1.80
CA LEU A 13 -2.34 7.33 -2.39
C LEU A 13 -1.66 6.34 -3.34
N ALA A 14 -1.52 6.69 -4.61
CA ALA A 14 -0.90 5.83 -5.60
C ALA A 14 0.00 6.62 -6.54
N GLU A 15 1.02 5.96 -7.04
CA GLU A 15 1.92 6.53 -8.02
C GLU A 15 2.44 5.50 -9.02
N CYS A 16 2.38 5.88 -10.30
CA CYS A 16 3.09 5.18 -11.36
C CYS A 16 4.52 5.71 -11.48
N ARG A 17 5.47 4.79 -11.35
CA ARG A 17 6.91 4.98 -11.54
C ARG A 17 7.37 3.99 -12.62
N ASP A 18 8.43 4.34 -13.33
CA ASP A 18 9.02 3.48 -14.36
C ASP A 18 9.75 2.27 -13.76
N ARG A 19 10.22 2.42 -12.51
CA ARG A 19 10.85 1.37 -11.70
C ARG A 19 10.15 1.27 -10.34
N ARG A 20 10.52 0.22 -9.58
CA ARG A 20 10.09 0.01 -8.19
C ARG A 20 11.31 -0.30 -7.34
N THR A 21 12.19 0.68 -7.17
CA THR A 21 13.40 0.58 -6.34
C THR A 21 13.10 0.91 -4.87
N GLN A 22 14.10 0.71 -4.00
CA GLN A 22 14.02 1.17 -2.60
C GLN A 22 13.84 2.69 -2.52
N ASP A 23 14.56 3.45 -3.33
CA ASP A 23 14.49 4.92 -3.36
C ASP A 23 13.12 5.40 -3.83
N ASP A 24 12.52 4.73 -4.82
CA ASP A 24 11.15 5.02 -5.26
C ASP A 24 10.15 4.85 -4.11
N LEU A 25 10.34 3.82 -3.28
CA LEU A 25 9.47 3.54 -2.14
C LEU A 25 9.69 4.53 -0.99
N VAL A 26 10.94 4.94 -0.72
CA VAL A 26 11.22 6.00 0.26
C VAL A 26 10.58 7.31 -0.18
N ALA A 27 10.74 7.71 -1.45
CA ALA A 27 10.11 8.90 -2.00
C ALA A 27 8.57 8.83 -1.93
N PHE A 28 7.99 7.63 -2.13
CA PHE A 28 6.57 7.41 -1.92
C PHE A 28 6.17 7.63 -0.45
N MET A 29 6.95 7.10 0.50
CA MET A 29 6.71 7.25 1.93
C MET A 29 6.84 8.71 2.41
N GLU A 30 7.70 9.54 1.80
CA GLU A 30 7.73 10.99 2.08
C GLU A 30 6.41 11.69 1.74
N ARG A 31 5.71 11.23 0.69
CA ARG A 31 4.36 11.74 0.40
C ARG A 31 3.32 11.26 1.38
N VAL A 32 3.43 10.01 1.85
CA VAL A 32 2.58 9.51 2.94
C VAL A 32 2.80 10.38 4.18
N ALA A 33 4.05 10.69 4.51
CA ALA A 33 4.39 11.57 5.62
C ALA A 33 3.77 12.96 5.49
N THR A 34 3.80 13.53 4.29
CA THR A 34 3.18 14.82 3.97
C THR A 34 1.65 14.79 4.06
N ALA A 35 1.03 13.69 3.63
CA ALA A 35 -0.43 13.54 3.65
C ALA A 35 -1.02 13.37 5.06
N TYR A 36 -0.22 12.89 6.02
CA TYR A 36 -0.64 12.66 7.41
C TYR A 36 0.29 13.37 8.40
N PRO A 37 0.31 14.72 8.43
CA PRO A 37 1.17 15.47 9.33
C PRO A 37 0.73 15.29 10.79
N GLY A 38 1.70 15.13 11.70
CA GLY A 38 1.45 15.04 13.14
C GLY A 38 0.70 13.78 13.60
N LYS A 39 0.45 12.81 12.72
CA LYS A 39 -0.23 11.55 13.05
C LYS A 39 0.79 10.43 13.29
N GLN A 40 0.45 9.54 14.22
CA GLN A 40 1.03 8.20 14.29
C GLN A 40 0.52 7.39 13.09
N VAL A 41 1.44 6.80 12.32
CA VAL A 41 1.13 6.09 11.07
C VAL A 41 1.55 4.64 11.20
N HIS A 42 0.57 3.75 11.23
CA HIS A 42 0.81 2.30 11.20
C HIS A 42 0.80 1.81 9.75
N VAL A 43 1.96 1.37 9.28
CA VAL A 43 2.16 0.87 7.93
C VAL A 43 2.10 -0.66 7.99
N VAL A 44 1.21 -1.27 7.22
CA VAL A 44 1.10 -2.72 7.08
C VAL A 44 1.63 -3.13 5.71
N TRP A 45 2.77 -3.81 5.69
CA TRP A 45 3.39 -4.33 4.47
C TRP A 45 3.12 -5.81 4.28
N ASP A 46 3.13 -6.24 3.02
CA ASP A 46 3.36 -7.64 2.69
C ASP A 46 4.86 -7.97 2.83
N ASN A 47 5.23 -9.23 2.62
CA ASN A 47 6.62 -9.70 2.80
C ASN A 47 7.49 -9.52 1.55
N LEU A 48 7.23 -8.50 0.73
CA LEU A 48 8.04 -8.23 -0.45
C LEU A 48 9.43 -7.72 -0.07
N ASN A 49 10.49 -8.16 -0.77
CA ASN A 49 11.89 -7.86 -0.44
C ASN A 49 12.22 -6.36 -0.30
N THR A 50 11.54 -5.47 -1.01
CA THR A 50 11.73 -3.99 -0.90
C THR A 50 11.23 -3.43 0.43
N HIS A 51 10.53 -4.21 1.25
CA HIS A 51 10.08 -3.81 2.58
C HIS A 51 11.07 -4.21 3.67
N CYS A 52 12.00 -5.13 3.37
CA CYS A 52 12.90 -5.73 4.37
C CYS A 52 14.18 -4.93 4.67
N ALA A 53 14.36 -3.74 4.09
CA ALA A 53 15.52 -2.87 4.34
C ALA A 53 15.40 -2.12 5.68
N GLN A 54 15.52 -2.84 6.80
CA GLN A 54 15.25 -2.31 8.15
C GLN A 54 16.00 -1.01 8.47
N ALA A 55 17.28 -0.92 8.11
CA ALA A 55 18.09 0.28 8.34
C ALA A 55 17.52 1.53 7.63
N VAL A 56 16.97 1.36 6.42
CA VAL A 56 16.34 2.45 5.67
C VAL A 56 15.09 2.96 6.40
N TRP A 57 14.29 2.05 6.96
CA TRP A 57 13.05 2.42 7.64
C TRP A 57 13.26 3.00 9.04
N GLN A 58 14.31 2.54 9.74
CA GLN A 58 14.76 3.18 10.98
C GLN A 58 15.21 4.62 10.72
N ALA A 59 16.08 4.83 9.72
CA ALA A 59 16.55 6.17 9.34
C ALA A 59 15.41 7.07 8.83
N PHE A 60 14.45 6.51 8.09
CA PHE A 60 13.24 7.22 7.69
C PHE A 60 12.44 7.65 8.93
N ASN A 61 12.15 6.74 9.85
CA ASN A 61 11.32 7.05 11.01
C ASN A 61 11.97 8.08 11.95
N ALA A 62 13.28 8.00 12.14
CA ALA A 62 14.03 8.97 12.92
C ALA A 62 13.91 10.41 12.38
N ARG A 63 13.80 10.58 11.05
CA ARG A 63 13.57 11.90 10.42
C ARG A 63 12.12 12.40 10.54
N HIS A 64 11.22 11.55 11.01
CA HIS A 64 9.78 11.82 11.11
C HIS A 64 9.27 11.67 12.54
N ASP A 65 10.09 12.04 13.53
CA ASP A 65 9.75 12.06 14.96
C ASP A 65 9.24 10.71 15.50
N GLU A 66 9.79 9.61 14.98
CA GLU A 66 9.46 8.23 15.35
C GLU A 66 7.97 7.84 15.21
N ARG A 67 7.19 8.59 14.42
CA ARG A 67 5.74 8.40 14.31
C ARG A 67 5.28 7.26 13.40
N PHE A 68 6.18 6.60 12.69
CA PHE A 68 5.87 5.48 11.79
C PHE A 68 6.13 4.13 12.45
N HIS A 69 5.12 3.26 12.42
CA HIS A 69 5.17 1.90 12.95
C HIS A 69 5.00 0.91 11.81
N PHE A 70 6.04 0.14 11.50
CA PHE A 70 6.04 -0.82 10.38
C PHE A 70 5.68 -2.22 10.86
N HIS A 71 4.59 -2.77 10.32
CA HIS A 71 4.07 -4.10 10.60
C HIS A 71 4.15 -4.93 9.32
N PHE A 72 4.45 -6.22 9.48
CA PHE A 72 4.47 -7.17 8.37
C PHE A 72 3.31 -8.16 8.54
N THR A 73 2.62 -8.47 7.44
CA THR A 73 1.67 -9.59 7.44
C THR A 73 2.40 -10.91 7.76
N PRO A 74 1.73 -11.92 8.31
CA PRO A 74 2.32 -13.25 8.44
C PRO A 74 2.87 -13.76 7.11
N LEU A 75 3.90 -14.61 7.18
CA LEU A 75 4.47 -15.24 5.98
C LEU A 75 3.37 -15.93 5.18
N HIS A 76 3.38 -15.74 3.86
CA HIS A 76 2.37 -16.26 2.93
C HIS A 76 0.93 -15.78 3.16
N ALA A 77 0.71 -14.75 3.98
CA ALA A 77 -0.61 -14.20 4.27
C ALA A 77 -0.80 -12.77 3.72
N SER A 78 -0.23 -12.44 2.56
CA SER A 78 -0.43 -11.11 1.94
C SER A 78 -1.91 -10.78 1.71
N TRP A 79 -2.77 -11.80 1.57
CA TRP A 79 -4.22 -11.66 1.43
C TRP A 79 -4.91 -10.98 2.62
N VAL A 80 -4.27 -10.92 3.80
CA VAL A 80 -4.81 -10.14 4.94
C VAL A 80 -4.54 -8.63 4.82
N ASN A 81 -3.66 -8.21 3.90
CA ASN A 81 -3.42 -6.80 3.64
C ASN A 81 -4.61 -6.22 2.84
N GLN A 82 -5.34 -5.28 3.43
CA GLN A 82 -6.58 -4.74 2.83
C GLN A 82 -6.36 -4.08 1.46
N ILE A 83 -5.15 -3.58 1.18
CA ILE A 83 -4.83 -2.98 -0.12
C ILE A 83 -4.93 -4.01 -1.26
N GLU A 84 -4.79 -5.31 -0.98
CA GLU A 84 -4.97 -6.37 -1.98
C GLU A 84 -6.39 -6.39 -2.55
N LEU A 85 -7.42 -6.02 -1.76
CA LEU A 85 -8.78 -5.85 -2.27
C LEU A 85 -8.90 -4.69 -3.26
N TRP A 86 -8.08 -3.65 -3.07
CA TRP A 86 -8.02 -2.53 -3.99
C TRP A 86 -7.28 -2.92 -5.27
N PHE A 87 -6.12 -3.58 -5.15
CA PHE A 87 -5.37 -4.10 -6.30
C PHE A 87 -6.20 -5.10 -7.12
N ALA A 88 -6.99 -5.97 -6.47
CA ALA A 88 -7.89 -6.89 -7.18
C ALA A 88 -8.93 -6.14 -8.04
N ARG A 89 -9.49 -5.03 -7.55
CA ARG A 89 -10.42 -4.18 -8.33
C ARG A 89 -9.70 -3.46 -9.46
N TYR A 90 -8.52 -2.91 -9.18
CA TYR A 90 -7.66 -2.26 -10.17
C TYR A 90 -7.32 -3.21 -11.32
N THR A 91 -6.85 -4.42 -11.01
CA THR A 91 -6.51 -5.44 -12.02
C THR A 91 -7.71 -5.78 -12.90
N ARG A 92 -8.90 -5.98 -12.31
CA ARG A 92 -10.11 -6.32 -13.07
C ARG A 92 -10.58 -5.18 -13.98
N ARG A 93 -10.50 -3.92 -13.53
CA ARG A 93 -11.09 -2.77 -14.23
C ARG A 93 -10.13 -2.05 -15.16
N VAL A 94 -8.84 -2.08 -14.85
CA VAL A 94 -7.80 -1.37 -15.60
C VAL A 94 -6.98 -2.37 -16.41
N LEU A 95 -6.34 -3.35 -15.75
CA LEU A 95 -5.35 -4.21 -16.44
C LEU A 95 -5.99 -5.23 -17.38
N ARG A 96 -7.11 -5.87 -16.98
CA ARG A 96 -7.75 -6.93 -17.79
C ARG A 96 -8.30 -6.45 -19.12
N HIS A 97 -8.63 -5.17 -19.21
CA HIS A 97 -9.19 -4.53 -20.42
C HIS A 97 -8.24 -3.51 -21.03
N ALA A 98 -7.00 -3.41 -20.52
CA ALA A 98 -6.00 -2.52 -21.10
C ALA A 98 -5.55 -3.10 -22.45
N SER A 99 -6.06 -2.56 -23.55
CA SER A 99 -5.43 -2.71 -24.85
C SER A 99 -4.01 -2.14 -24.73
N HIS A 100 -2.99 -2.93 -25.10
CA HIS A 100 -1.54 -2.64 -24.92
C HIS A 100 -1.01 -1.45 -25.76
N THR A 101 -1.82 -0.44 -26.00
CA THR A 101 -1.62 0.67 -26.94
C THR A 101 -0.48 1.62 -26.54
N SER A 102 -0.14 1.78 -25.25
CA SER A 102 1.12 2.39 -24.77
C SER A 102 1.21 2.40 -23.24
N ILE A 103 2.43 2.54 -22.68
CA ILE A 103 2.66 2.77 -21.24
C ILE A 103 1.99 4.07 -20.78
N ALA A 104 2.00 5.11 -21.62
CA ALA A 104 1.36 6.39 -21.32
C ALA A 104 -0.15 6.25 -21.11
N HIS A 105 -0.83 5.50 -22.00
CA HIS A 105 -2.26 5.22 -21.85
C HIS A 105 -2.55 4.41 -20.58
N LEU A 106 -1.72 3.42 -20.25
CA LEU A 106 -1.86 2.68 -18.99
C LEU A 106 -1.70 3.58 -17.76
N ARG A 107 -0.74 4.52 -17.78
CA ARG A 107 -0.54 5.50 -16.71
C ARG A 107 -1.77 6.37 -16.53
N GLU A 108 -2.29 6.94 -17.62
CA GLU A 108 -3.49 7.77 -17.60
C GLU A 108 -4.69 7.00 -17.02
N ARG A 109 -4.93 5.78 -17.50
CA ARG A 109 -6.02 4.91 -17.00
C ARG A 109 -5.87 4.59 -15.51
N THR A 110 -4.64 4.41 -15.04
CA THR A 110 -4.34 4.18 -13.63
C THR A 110 -4.68 5.40 -12.80
N GLU A 111 -4.25 6.59 -13.23
CA GLU A 111 -4.53 7.84 -12.52
C GLU A 111 -6.04 8.15 -12.51
N GLN A 112 -6.73 7.95 -13.63
CA GLN A 112 -8.19 8.07 -13.71
C GLN A 112 -8.89 7.12 -12.74
N PHE A 113 -8.44 5.86 -12.67
CA PHE A 113 -8.99 4.87 -11.74
C PHE A 113 -8.79 5.28 -10.29
N VAL A 114 -7.59 5.74 -9.92
CA VAL A 114 -7.29 6.21 -8.56
C VAL A 114 -8.15 7.41 -8.20
N ARG A 115 -8.27 8.41 -9.09
CA ARG A 115 -9.14 9.58 -8.87
C ARG A 115 -10.60 9.19 -8.67
N ALA A 116 -11.14 8.34 -9.55
CA ALA A 116 -12.52 7.87 -9.45
C ALA A 116 -12.77 7.04 -8.17
N HIS A 117 -11.81 6.20 -7.78
CA HIS A 117 -11.87 5.48 -6.50
C HIS A 117 -11.91 6.44 -5.32
N ASN A 118 -11.03 7.45 -5.29
CA ASN A 118 -10.94 8.41 -4.18
C ASN A 118 -12.16 9.32 -4.04
N GLN A 119 -12.83 9.67 -5.15
CA GLN A 119 -14.07 10.45 -5.14
C GLN A 119 -15.22 9.73 -4.43
N ALA A 120 -15.24 8.39 -4.47
CA ALA A 120 -16.26 7.55 -3.84
C ALA A 120 -15.70 6.69 -2.70
N ALA A 121 -14.51 7.03 -2.19
CA ALA A 121 -13.80 6.22 -1.21
C ALA A 121 -14.60 6.05 0.07
N ARG A 122 -14.65 4.80 0.53
CA ARG A 122 -15.23 4.42 1.81
C ARG A 122 -14.37 3.29 2.39
N PRO A 123 -14.26 3.20 3.73
CA PRO A 123 -13.59 2.08 4.38
C PRO A 123 -14.13 0.75 3.87
N PHE A 124 -13.25 -0.23 3.68
CA PHE A 124 -13.72 -1.56 3.31
C PHE A 124 -14.41 -2.19 4.52
N LYS A 125 -15.58 -2.76 4.27
CA LYS A 125 -16.24 -3.64 5.25
C LYS A 125 -15.38 -4.89 5.37
N TRP A 126 -14.51 -4.89 6.38
CA TRP A 126 -13.54 -5.93 6.62
C TRP A 126 -13.86 -6.64 7.94
N SER A 127 -14.07 -7.96 7.87
CA SER A 127 -14.30 -8.79 9.04
C SER A 127 -13.25 -9.89 9.08
N PHE A 128 -12.07 -9.56 9.60
CA PHE A 128 -11.07 -10.56 9.97
C PHE A 128 -11.00 -10.60 11.48
N ARG A 129 -11.34 -11.75 12.07
CA ARG A 129 -11.32 -11.94 13.53
C ARG A 129 -10.00 -12.52 14.05
N GLY A 130 -8.99 -12.65 13.19
CA GLY A 130 -7.79 -13.43 13.49
C GLY A 130 -8.10 -14.92 13.53
N TYR A 131 -7.09 -15.73 13.29
CA TYR A 131 -7.04 -17.05 13.93
C TYR A 131 -6.14 -16.88 15.15
N PRO A 132 -6.55 -17.34 16.35
CA PRO A 132 -5.62 -17.42 17.47
C PRO A 132 -4.36 -18.14 17.00
N LEU A 133 -3.19 -17.71 17.47
CA LEU A 133 -1.96 -18.48 17.29
C LEU A 133 -2.25 -19.91 17.76
N GLN A 134 -2.20 -20.88 16.84
CA GLN A 134 -2.18 -22.28 17.22
C GLN A 134 -0.81 -22.51 17.84
N THR A 135 -0.69 -22.30 19.15
CA THR A 135 0.44 -22.80 19.92
C THR A 135 0.38 -24.32 19.82
N GLY A 136 1.17 -24.89 18.91
CA GLY A 136 1.36 -26.33 18.83
C GLY A 136 1.83 -26.81 20.20
N ALA A 137 1.05 -27.68 20.82
CA ALA A 137 1.49 -28.43 21.98
C ALA A 137 2.54 -29.44 21.50
N SER A 138 3.80 -29.27 21.91
CA SER A 138 4.80 -30.31 22.19
C SER A 138 6.04 -29.67 22.78
#